data_AF-A0A8H4W4W4-F1
#
_entry.id   AF-A0A8H4W4W4-F1
#
_cell.length_a   1.000
_cell.length_b   1.000
_cell.length_c   1.000
_cell.angle_alpha   90.00
_cell.angle_beta   90.00
_cell.angle_gamma   90.00
#
_symmetry.space_group_name_H-M   'P 1'
#
loop_
_entity.id
_entity.type
_entity.pdbx_description
1 polymer ?
#
loop_
_entity_poly.entity_id
_entity_poly.type
_entity_poly.pdbx_seq_one_letter_code
_entity_poly.pdbx_strand_id
1 'polypeptide(L)'
;MAPGRGIYKQYETHIKSSELLTRGLVFQEWLLIAKSINERSEVFRVWDGQNVTRPAYDPASPKKAFRLKGSSLNGQWYTIVERYSALSFTEPTKDRIIALAGIAQEFRTSSELFAEDILTGLLWEQKSFAGTKFRLPEFPTWSWASIICPVIWDLSPLAKNSWGVSKRAPSTRLTKTTASLVAVSITEGETFSSHSLQQTSNLASPIKDFSVDNRFARLHIHGKMLKLLVWEKFTRDEDIMTACKMTVHRVESAKNLWRKVCLYLQMTEICGWASFEDPDYEQQQTSVGESDVYALVNSVLSGAPGGHGLGYFTGRHDVLNMLFIRNAEGQRYKRVGIRRLFGKEIHKEYRAATGQDIELV
;
A
#
# COMPACT_ATOMS: atom_id res chain seq x y z
N MET A 1 15.63 25.67 -35.67
CA MET A 1 15.22 24.46 -34.91
C MET A 1 16.45 23.61 -34.66
N ALA A 2 16.74 23.22 -33.42
CA ALA A 2 17.93 22.44 -33.10
C ALA A 2 17.75 20.95 -33.49
N PRO A 3 18.58 20.40 -34.41
CA PRO A 3 18.39 19.05 -34.98
C PRO A 3 18.57 17.87 -34.01
N GLY A 4 18.89 18.10 -32.72
CA GLY A 4 19.15 17.03 -31.75
C GLY A 4 17.96 16.58 -30.87
N ARG A 5 16.83 17.30 -30.83
CA ARG A 5 15.75 16.99 -29.87
C ARG A 5 14.98 15.69 -30.18
N GLY A 6 14.90 15.30 -31.46
CA GLY A 6 14.15 14.10 -31.88
C GLY A 6 14.85 12.81 -31.45
N ILE A 7 16.15 12.71 -31.76
CA ILE A 7 17.00 11.55 -31.44
C ILE A 7 17.04 11.31 -29.93
N TYR A 8 17.14 12.39 -29.14
CA TYR A 8 17.18 12.30 -27.69
C TYR A 8 15.88 11.72 -27.09
N LYS A 9 14.71 12.15 -27.57
CA LYS A 9 13.41 11.60 -27.11
C LYS A 9 13.25 10.13 -27.47
N GLN A 10 13.71 9.74 -28.66
CA GLN A 10 13.68 8.34 -29.09
C GLN A 10 14.60 7.47 -28.21
N TYR A 11 15.82 7.93 -27.94
CA TYR A 11 16.74 7.25 -27.03
C TYR A 11 16.18 7.12 -25.61
N GLU A 12 15.63 8.19 -25.04
CA GLU A 12 14.97 8.13 -23.73
C GLU A 12 13.81 7.13 -23.70
N THR A 13 12.99 7.12 -24.74
CA THR A 13 11.85 6.21 -24.85
C THR A 13 12.34 4.77 -24.93
N HIS A 14 13.37 4.51 -25.74
CA HIS A 14 13.97 3.19 -25.91
C HIS A 14 14.59 2.67 -24.60
N ILE A 15 15.32 3.51 -23.87
CA ILE A 15 15.84 3.15 -22.54
C ILE A 15 14.71 2.87 -21.56
N LYS A 16 13.70 3.75 -21.50
CA LYS A 16 12.53 3.59 -20.60
C LYS A 16 11.75 2.31 -20.88
N SER A 17 11.72 1.85 -22.13
CA SER A 17 11.08 0.60 -22.53
C SER A 17 12.02 -0.62 -22.52
N SER A 18 13.30 -0.45 -22.16
CA SER A 18 14.25 -1.56 -22.18
C SER A 18 13.96 -2.56 -21.05
N GLU A 19 14.18 -3.85 -21.33
CA GLU A 19 14.06 -4.92 -20.34
C GLU A 19 14.99 -4.70 -19.13
N LEU A 20 16.12 -4.03 -19.33
CA LEU A 20 17.03 -3.71 -18.22
C LEU A 20 16.33 -2.88 -17.12
N LEU A 21 15.49 -1.91 -17.50
CA LEU A 21 14.77 -1.07 -16.53
C LEU A 21 13.53 -1.74 -15.94
N THR A 22 13.14 -2.92 -16.43
CA THR A 22 12.07 -3.72 -15.83
C THR A 22 12.61 -4.66 -14.75
N ARG A 23 13.93 -4.78 -14.56
CA ARG A 23 14.54 -5.68 -13.56
C ARG A 23 14.59 -5.05 -12.17
N GLY A 24 14.14 -5.79 -11.17
CA GLY A 24 14.19 -5.40 -9.76
C GLY A 24 15.57 -4.98 -9.27
N LEU A 25 16.62 -5.71 -9.65
CA LEU A 25 18.00 -5.45 -9.23
C LEU A 25 18.52 -4.09 -9.75
N VAL A 26 18.23 -3.75 -11.00
CA VAL A 26 18.66 -2.49 -11.61
C VAL A 26 18.00 -1.31 -10.90
N PHE A 27 16.72 -1.45 -10.57
CA PHE A 27 16.01 -0.44 -9.78
C PHE A 27 16.64 -0.24 -8.40
N GLN A 28 16.99 -1.32 -7.70
CA GLN A 28 17.67 -1.25 -6.41
C GLN A 28 19.00 -0.52 -6.54
N GLU A 29 19.90 -0.96 -7.43
CA GLU A 29 21.20 -0.32 -7.63
C GLU A 29 21.05 1.18 -7.90
N TRP A 30 20.08 1.58 -8.73
CA TRP A 30 19.85 2.98 -9.05
C TRP A 30 19.36 3.80 -7.87
N LEU A 31 18.45 3.25 -7.06
CA LEU A 31 17.93 3.90 -5.87
C LEU A 31 19.04 4.12 -4.84
N LEU A 32 19.88 3.10 -4.60
CA LEU A 32 20.99 3.13 -3.66
C LEU A 32 22.11 4.08 -4.12
N ILE A 33 22.50 4.02 -5.40
CA ILE A 33 23.56 4.88 -5.96
C ILE A 33 23.15 6.36 -5.93
N ALA A 34 21.89 6.67 -6.25
CA ALA A 34 21.43 8.06 -6.34
C ALA A 34 21.53 8.83 -5.01
N LYS A 35 21.35 8.16 -3.87
CA LYS A 35 21.43 8.77 -2.55
C LYS A 35 22.87 9.10 -2.15
N SER A 36 23.80 8.19 -2.41
CA SER A 36 25.24 8.39 -2.14
C SER A 36 25.81 9.65 -2.80
N ILE A 37 25.31 10.00 -3.99
CA ILE A 37 25.75 11.18 -4.75
C ILE A 37 25.15 12.47 -4.17
N ASN A 38 23.90 12.44 -3.68
CA ASN A 38 23.26 13.64 -3.12
C ASN A 38 23.82 13.97 -1.73
N GLU A 39 24.06 12.98 -0.86
CA GLU A 39 24.64 13.22 0.47
C GLU A 39 26.13 13.56 0.42
N ARG A 40 26.89 13.02 -0.55
CA ARG A 40 28.31 13.37 -0.76
C ARG A 40 28.55 14.46 -1.78
N SER A 41 27.53 15.24 -2.15
CA SER A 41 27.70 16.35 -3.08
C SER A 41 28.53 17.53 -2.51
N GLU A 42 29.00 17.43 -1.26
CA GLU A 42 30.12 18.24 -0.74
C GLU A 42 31.50 17.56 -0.84
N VAL A 43 31.59 16.22 -0.91
CA VAL A 43 32.86 15.47 -0.87
C VAL A 43 33.43 15.18 -2.27
N PHE A 44 32.62 15.20 -3.33
CA PHE A 44 33.10 15.11 -4.72
C PHE A 44 33.48 16.49 -5.33
N ARG A 45 33.96 17.43 -4.52
CA ARG A 45 34.60 18.68 -4.97
C ARG A 45 36.11 18.59 -5.17
N VAL A 46 36.74 17.43 -5.00
CA VAL A 46 38.19 17.28 -5.22
C VAL A 46 38.47 16.33 -6.38
N TRP A 47 38.38 16.86 -7.58
CA TRP A 47 39.27 16.49 -8.69
C TRP A 47 39.41 17.70 -9.60
N ASP A 48 40.19 18.68 -9.12
CA ASP A 48 40.69 19.76 -9.96
C ASP A 48 41.85 19.23 -10.79
N GLY A 49 41.69 19.31 -12.11
CA GLY A 49 42.67 18.83 -13.07
C GLY A 49 42.24 19.10 -14.51
N GLN A 50 42.16 20.39 -14.86
CA GLN A 50 42.03 20.99 -16.19
C GLN A 50 40.63 21.41 -16.69
N ASN A 51 40.63 22.66 -17.16
CA ASN A 51 39.55 23.45 -17.73
C ASN A 51 38.88 22.77 -18.93
N VAL A 52 37.89 21.93 -18.67
CA VAL A 52 36.85 21.64 -19.67
C VAL A 52 35.66 22.52 -19.29
N THR A 53 35.43 23.59 -20.06
CA THR A 53 34.13 24.27 -20.10
C THR A 53 33.06 23.22 -20.39
N ARG A 54 32.37 22.77 -19.35
CA ARG A 54 31.25 21.84 -19.49
C ARG A 54 30.21 22.51 -20.38
N PRO A 55 29.75 21.88 -21.47
CA PRO A 55 28.51 22.32 -22.09
C PRO A 55 27.43 22.29 -20.99
N ALA A 56 26.48 23.24 -21.04
CA ALA A 56 25.27 23.25 -20.22
C ALA A 56 24.39 22.03 -20.59
N TYR A 57 24.91 20.84 -20.32
CA TYR A 57 24.23 19.57 -20.44
C TYR A 57 23.45 19.46 -19.14
N ASP A 58 22.15 19.73 -19.17
CA ASP A 58 21.23 19.17 -18.17
C ASP A 58 21.28 17.67 -18.43
N PRO A 59 21.90 16.83 -17.57
CA PRO A 59 21.71 15.41 -17.66
C PRO A 59 20.23 15.19 -17.31
N ALA A 60 19.37 15.25 -18.31
CA ALA A 60 18.04 14.68 -18.32
C ALA A 60 18.18 13.14 -18.29
N SER A 61 18.96 12.67 -17.32
CA SER A 61 19.32 11.30 -17.09
C SER A 61 18.05 10.46 -16.89
N PRO A 62 18.09 9.18 -17.28
CA PRO A 62 17.13 8.17 -16.84
C PRO A 62 16.78 8.24 -15.34
N LYS A 63 17.67 8.81 -14.51
CA LYS A 63 17.41 9.14 -13.10
C LYS A 63 16.17 10.01 -12.86
N LYS A 64 15.74 10.86 -13.81
CA LYS A 64 14.49 11.64 -13.70
C LYS A 64 13.26 10.71 -13.64
N ALA A 65 13.32 9.51 -14.21
CA ALA A 65 12.24 8.52 -14.11
C ALA A 65 11.99 8.07 -12.66
N PHE A 66 13.03 8.10 -11.82
CA PHE A 66 13.00 7.66 -10.43
C PHE A 66 12.99 8.80 -9.40
N ARG A 67 12.86 10.05 -9.83
CA ARG A 67 12.76 11.18 -8.89
C ARG A 67 11.47 11.11 -8.09
N LEU A 68 11.62 10.92 -6.79
CA LEU A 68 10.58 11.07 -5.79
C LEU A 68 10.37 12.58 -5.57
N LYS A 69 9.23 13.12 -6.01
CA LYS A 69 8.93 14.56 -5.88
C LYS A 69 8.12 14.84 -4.62
N GLY A 70 8.66 15.64 -3.70
CA GLY A 70 7.91 16.50 -2.77
C GLY A 70 6.86 15.85 -1.88
N SER A 71 6.91 14.53 -1.65
CA SER A 71 6.03 13.81 -0.72
C SER A 71 6.72 13.59 0.63
N SER A 72 5.91 13.39 1.68
CA SER A 72 6.39 12.86 2.96
C SER A 72 7.17 11.55 2.74
N LEU A 73 8.06 11.19 3.66
CA LEU A 73 8.86 9.96 3.57
C LEU A 73 7.98 8.73 3.34
N ASN A 74 6.82 8.64 4.00
CA ASN A 74 5.84 7.55 3.81
C ASN A 74 5.31 7.53 2.38
N GLY A 75 4.94 8.70 1.83
CA GLY A 75 4.49 8.79 0.44
C GLY A 75 5.57 8.39 -0.56
N GLN A 76 6.84 8.70 -0.26
CA GLN A 76 7.97 8.24 -1.06
C GLN A 76 8.14 6.72 -0.97
N TRP A 77 8.06 6.16 0.23
CA TRP A 77 8.12 4.71 0.47
C TRP A 77 7.06 3.97 -0.34
N TYR A 78 5.79 4.35 -0.25
CA TYR A 78 4.71 3.71 -1.02
C TYR A 78 4.91 3.84 -2.53
N THR A 79 5.43 4.99 -3.00
CA THR A 79 5.76 5.18 -4.42
C THR A 79 6.89 4.23 -4.87
N ILE A 80 7.89 4.02 -4.03
CA ILE A 80 9.00 3.10 -4.32
C ILE A 80 8.48 1.67 -4.37
N VAL A 81 7.70 1.27 -3.37
CA VAL A 81 7.14 -0.09 -3.30
C VAL A 81 6.22 -0.37 -4.47
N GLU A 82 5.32 0.56 -4.82
CA GLU A 82 4.46 0.42 -6.00
C GLU A 82 5.29 0.17 -7.26
N ARG A 83 6.31 1.00 -7.49
CA ARG A 83 7.19 0.84 -8.67
C ARG A 83 7.96 -0.46 -8.64
N TYR A 84 8.54 -0.79 -7.50
CA TYR A 84 9.37 -1.98 -7.33
C TYR A 84 8.56 -3.27 -7.49
N SER A 85 7.34 -3.31 -6.96
CA SER A 85 6.43 -4.46 -7.10
C SER A 85 6.00 -4.73 -8.54
N ALA A 86 6.09 -3.74 -9.42
CA ALA A 86 5.76 -3.85 -10.83
C ALA A 86 6.91 -4.39 -11.69
N LEU A 87 8.08 -4.64 -11.10
CA LEU A 87 9.28 -5.11 -11.80
C LEU A 87 9.30 -6.63 -11.94
N SER A 88 10.08 -7.10 -12.90
CA SER A 88 10.40 -8.50 -13.12
C SER A 88 11.56 -8.93 -12.22
N PHE A 89 11.45 -10.14 -11.66
CA PHE A 89 12.47 -10.76 -10.81
C PHE A 89 12.95 -12.07 -11.44
N THR A 90 14.25 -12.33 -11.37
CA THR A 90 14.84 -13.58 -11.87
C THR A 90 14.54 -14.72 -10.90
N GLU A 91 14.74 -14.47 -9.60
CA GLU A 91 14.34 -15.37 -8.52
C GLU A 91 13.43 -14.64 -7.52
N PRO A 92 12.11 -14.53 -7.80
CA PRO A 92 11.18 -13.74 -6.99
C PRO A 92 11.23 -14.02 -5.49
N THR A 93 11.44 -15.28 -5.10
CA THR A 93 11.53 -15.74 -3.70
C THR A 93 12.74 -15.19 -2.96
N LYS A 94 13.86 -14.95 -3.65
CA LYS A 94 15.12 -14.47 -3.05
C LYS A 94 15.32 -12.98 -3.28
N ASP A 95 15.24 -12.56 -4.54
CA ASP A 95 15.61 -11.22 -4.99
C ASP A 95 14.71 -10.16 -4.38
N ARG A 96 13.41 -10.45 -4.26
CA ARG A 96 12.42 -9.46 -3.83
C ARG A 96 12.69 -8.96 -2.42
N ILE A 97 12.98 -9.88 -1.49
CA ILE A 97 13.18 -9.53 -0.08
C ILE A 97 14.54 -8.91 0.15
N ILE A 98 15.60 -9.46 -0.46
CA ILE A 98 16.97 -8.94 -0.27
C ILE A 98 17.03 -7.49 -0.75
N ALA A 99 16.48 -7.22 -1.93
CA ALA A 99 16.46 -5.87 -2.47
C ALA A 99 15.63 -4.91 -1.62
N LEU A 100 14.47 -5.35 -1.11
CA LEU A 100 13.64 -4.52 -0.24
C LEU A 100 14.27 -4.28 1.12
N ALA A 101 14.99 -5.24 1.67
CA ALA A 101 15.75 -5.06 2.91
C ALA A 101 16.80 -3.96 2.71
N GLY A 102 17.53 -3.98 1.59
CA GLY A 102 18.48 -2.92 1.23
C GLY A 102 17.81 -1.55 1.03
N ILE A 103 16.68 -1.50 0.32
CA ILE A 103 15.91 -0.26 0.15
C ILE A 103 15.40 0.25 1.50
N ALA A 104 14.78 -0.62 2.31
CA ALA A 104 14.29 -0.25 3.62
C ALA A 104 15.43 0.29 4.49
N GLN A 105 16.58 -0.39 4.49
CA GLN A 105 17.79 0.03 5.19
C GLN A 105 18.25 1.45 4.81
N GLU A 106 18.18 1.81 3.53
CA GLU A 106 18.49 3.18 3.12
C GLU A 106 17.42 4.20 3.52
N PHE A 107 16.18 3.78 3.68
CA PHE A 107 15.07 4.64 4.13
C PHE A 107 14.97 4.71 5.66
N ARG A 108 15.86 4.03 6.42
CA ARG A 108 15.89 3.91 7.90
C ARG A 108 16.21 5.18 8.68
N THR A 109 16.00 6.38 8.16
CA THR A 109 16.16 7.56 9.03
C THR A 109 15.12 7.64 10.17
N SER A 110 14.16 6.72 10.25
CA SER A 110 13.35 6.52 11.46
C SER A 110 12.58 5.19 11.39
N SER A 111 12.95 4.19 12.19
CA SER A 111 12.13 2.99 12.49
C SER A 111 10.70 3.36 12.91
N GLU A 112 10.54 4.54 13.49
CA GLU A 112 9.28 5.19 13.86
C GLU A 112 8.29 5.30 12.67
N LEU A 113 8.78 5.45 11.45
CA LEU A 113 7.95 5.67 10.25
C LEU A 113 7.05 4.46 9.93
N PHE A 114 7.53 3.25 10.22
CA PHE A 114 6.82 2.03 9.87
C PHE A 114 5.82 1.60 10.95
N ALA A 115 6.12 1.84 12.22
CA ALA A 115 5.24 1.46 13.32
C ALA A 115 3.95 2.27 13.31
N GLU A 116 4.04 3.59 13.08
CA GLU A 116 2.88 4.48 13.05
C GLU A 116 2.00 4.25 11.83
N ASP A 117 2.60 3.89 10.69
CA ASP A 117 1.90 3.77 9.40
C ASP A 117 1.71 2.32 8.96
N ILE A 118 1.97 1.32 9.82
CA ILE A 118 1.84 -0.10 9.47
C ILE A 118 0.42 -0.40 9.00
N LEU A 119 -0.57 0.19 9.68
CA LEU A 119 -1.99 -0.01 9.43
C LEU A 119 -2.41 0.56 8.07
N THR A 120 -1.86 1.70 7.65
CA THR A 120 -2.03 2.19 6.28
C THR A 120 -1.26 1.31 5.29
N GLY A 121 -0.09 0.84 5.70
CA GLY A 121 0.73 -0.12 4.96
C GLY A 121 -0.04 -1.38 4.59
N LEU A 122 -0.96 -1.84 5.44
CA LEU A 122 -1.84 -2.98 5.18
C LEU A 122 -2.97 -2.70 4.17
N LEU A 123 -3.19 -1.46 3.74
CA LEU A 123 -4.23 -1.09 2.77
C LEU A 123 -3.76 -1.11 1.32
N TRP A 124 -2.70 -1.86 1.01
CA TRP A 124 -2.29 -2.06 -0.38
C TRP A 124 -3.31 -2.89 -1.13
N GLU A 125 -3.47 -2.64 -2.43
CA GLU A 125 -4.28 -3.45 -3.35
C GLU A 125 -3.46 -3.83 -4.57
N GLN A 126 -3.95 -4.83 -5.31
CA GLN A 126 -3.35 -5.21 -6.57
C GLN A 126 -3.67 -4.16 -7.66
N LYS A 127 -2.64 -3.72 -8.39
CA LYS A 127 -2.80 -2.95 -9.62
C LYS A 127 -3.29 -3.86 -10.74
N SER A 128 -4.11 -3.33 -11.64
CA SER A 128 -4.48 -4.05 -12.86
C SER A 128 -3.22 -4.48 -13.62
N PHE A 129 -3.09 -5.78 -13.88
CA PHE A 129 -1.92 -6.40 -14.50
C PHE A 129 -2.32 -7.66 -15.25
N ALA A 130 -1.69 -7.90 -16.40
CA ALA A 130 -2.02 -8.99 -17.31
C ALA A 130 -1.25 -10.29 -17.05
N GLY A 131 -0.26 -10.30 -16.15
CA GLY A 131 0.57 -11.50 -15.89
C GLY A 131 0.07 -12.38 -14.75
N THR A 132 0.77 -13.49 -14.55
CA THR A 132 0.42 -14.50 -13.55
C THR A 132 0.67 -13.99 -12.13
N LYS A 133 -0.37 -14.06 -11.31
CA LYS A 133 -0.30 -13.82 -9.87
C LYS A 133 0.00 -15.13 -9.15
N PHE A 134 0.94 -15.12 -8.21
CA PHE A 134 1.14 -16.22 -7.29
C PHE A 134 1.66 -15.74 -5.94
N ARG A 135 1.40 -16.55 -4.91
CA ARG A 135 1.85 -16.32 -3.54
C ARG A 135 3.22 -16.97 -3.33
N LEU A 136 4.13 -16.25 -2.70
CA LEU A 136 5.38 -16.82 -2.20
C LEU A 136 5.06 -17.62 -0.91
N PRO A 137 5.50 -18.87 -0.80
CA PRO A 137 5.26 -19.68 0.39
C PRO A 137 5.98 -19.08 1.61
N GLU A 138 5.49 -19.39 2.81
CA GLU A 138 6.08 -18.99 4.09
C GLU A 138 6.00 -17.49 4.43
N PHE A 139 5.64 -16.61 3.48
CA PHE A 139 5.49 -15.20 3.77
C PHE A 139 4.15 -14.88 4.45
N PRO A 140 4.10 -13.85 5.31
CA PRO A 140 2.88 -13.50 5.99
C PRO A 140 1.85 -12.97 5.00
N THR A 141 0.59 -13.36 5.17
CA THR A 141 -0.45 -13.04 4.17
C THR A 141 -0.76 -11.55 4.09
N TRP A 142 -0.47 -10.82 5.16
CA TRP A 142 -0.65 -9.37 5.25
C TRP A 142 0.43 -8.56 4.50
N SER A 143 1.58 -9.18 4.20
CA SER A 143 2.69 -8.52 3.51
C SER A 143 2.45 -8.46 2.01
N TRP A 144 2.59 -7.28 1.42
CA TRP A 144 2.52 -7.11 -0.04
C TRP A 144 3.65 -7.85 -0.77
N ALA A 145 4.76 -8.14 -0.08
CA ALA A 145 5.86 -8.91 -0.63
C ALA A 145 5.50 -10.40 -0.79
N SER A 146 4.46 -10.88 -0.10
CA SER A 146 4.00 -12.27 -0.19
C SER A 146 3.35 -12.63 -1.52
N ILE A 147 3.01 -11.65 -2.37
CA ILE A 147 2.32 -11.88 -3.64
C ILE A 147 3.10 -11.24 -4.78
N ILE A 148 3.43 -12.01 -5.81
CA ILE A 148 4.05 -11.51 -7.04
C ILE A 148 2.98 -10.84 -7.92
N CYS A 149 2.78 -9.55 -7.68
CA CYS A 149 2.00 -8.65 -8.51
C CYS A 149 2.39 -7.19 -8.22
N PRO A 150 2.10 -6.27 -9.16
CA PRO A 150 2.18 -4.85 -8.87
C PRO A 150 1.13 -4.45 -7.84
N VAL A 151 1.52 -3.66 -6.84
CA VAL A 151 0.63 -3.18 -5.77
C VAL A 151 0.53 -1.66 -5.78
N ILE A 152 -0.58 -1.12 -5.29
CA ILE A 152 -0.82 0.32 -5.14
C ILE A 152 -1.43 0.63 -3.78
N TRP A 153 -1.31 1.88 -3.33
CA TRP A 153 -2.04 2.40 -2.18
C TRP A 153 -2.92 3.57 -2.61
N ASP A 154 -4.22 3.49 -2.32
CA ASP A 154 -5.10 4.62 -2.55
C ASP A 154 -5.06 5.62 -1.38
N LEU A 155 -3.99 6.42 -1.33
CA LEU A 155 -3.74 7.47 -0.32
C LEU A 155 -4.50 8.78 -0.61
N SER A 156 -5.57 8.73 -1.43
CA SER A 156 -6.21 9.89 -2.09
C SER A 156 -6.60 11.09 -1.19
N PRO A 157 -6.84 10.97 0.13
CA PRO A 157 -7.04 12.14 1.00
C PRO A 157 -5.77 12.67 1.70
N LEU A 158 -4.72 11.86 1.90
CA LEU A 158 -3.56 12.25 2.72
C LEU A 158 -2.53 13.09 1.93
N ALA A 159 -2.46 12.93 0.60
CA ALA A 159 -1.35 13.43 -0.20
C ALA A 159 -1.58 14.79 -0.90
N LYS A 160 -2.76 15.42 -0.80
CA LYS A 160 -3.11 16.58 -1.65
C LYS A 160 -2.89 17.96 -1.06
N ASN A 161 -2.15 18.08 0.05
CA ASN A 161 -1.84 19.38 0.64
C ASN A 161 -0.56 20.03 0.07
N SER A 162 0.12 19.42 -0.91
CA SER A 162 1.49 19.82 -1.31
C SER A 162 1.63 20.59 -2.63
N TRP A 163 0.55 21.00 -3.31
CA TRP A 163 0.66 21.84 -4.51
C TRP A 163 -0.18 23.10 -4.38
N GLY A 164 0.53 24.21 -4.28
CA GLY A 164 0.00 25.52 -3.92
C GLY A 164 -1.09 26.05 -4.85
N VAL A 165 -1.84 26.98 -4.27
CA VAL A 165 -2.79 27.89 -4.90
C VAL A 165 -4.18 27.29 -5.21
N SER A 166 -5.02 27.21 -4.17
CA SER A 166 -6.37 27.80 -4.27
C SER A 166 -6.96 28.10 -2.88
N LYS A 167 -7.24 29.39 -2.65
CA LYS A 167 -7.83 29.96 -1.44
C LYS A 167 -9.34 29.73 -1.42
N ARG A 168 -9.80 28.66 -0.78
CA ARG A 168 -11.10 28.52 -0.08
C ARG A 168 -11.16 27.09 0.43
N ALA A 169 -10.79 26.89 1.69
CA ALA A 169 -10.64 25.58 2.31
C ALA A 169 -11.95 24.78 2.26
N PRO A 170 -12.06 23.74 1.41
CA PRO A 170 -13.11 22.77 1.57
C PRO A 170 -12.67 21.87 2.73
N SER A 171 -13.28 22.06 3.90
CA SER A 171 -13.44 21.07 4.98
C SER A 171 -12.45 19.89 4.89
N THR A 172 -11.33 19.96 5.60
CA THR A 172 -10.32 18.91 5.68
C THR A 172 -10.97 17.54 5.88
N ARG A 173 -10.86 16.65 4.89
CA ARG A 173 -11.29 15.26 5.05
C ARG A 173 -10.34 14.62 6.04
N LEU A 174 -10.85 14.25 7.20
CA LEU A 174 -10.06 13.62 8.23
C LEU A 174 -10.19 12.11 8.06
N THR A 175 -9.05 11.45 7.85
CA THR A 175 -8.95 10.00 8.00
C THR A 175 -8.58 9.74 9.45
N LYS A 176 -9.44 9.03 10.19
CA LYS A 176 -9.17 8.63 11.57
C LYS A 176 -8.87 7.14 11.61
N THR A 177 -7.64 6.77 12.00
CA THR A 177 -7.28 5.37 12.27
C THR A 177 -8.05 4.87 13.49
N THR A 178 -8.60 3.67 13.40
CA THR A 178 -9.46 3.06 14.43
C THR A 178 -8.93 1.76 14.98
N ALA A 179 -8.15 1.04 14.18
CA ALA A 179 -7.34 -0.06 14.69
C ALA A 179 -6.04 0.49 15.31
N SER A 180 -5.39 -0.30 16.15
CA SER A 180 -4.08 0.02 16.71
C SER A 180 -3.19 -1.21 16.69
N LEU A 181 -1.94 -1.03 16.27
CA LEU A 181 -0.90 -2.04 16.45
C LEU A 181 -0.61 -2.16 17.96
N VAL A 182 -0.74 -3.37 18.50
CA VAL A 182 -0.45 -3.68 19.91
C VAL A 182 0.99 -4.17 20.04
N ALA A 183 1.38 -5.11 19.20
CA ALA A 183 2.70 -5.72 19.21
C ALA A 183 3.06 -6.34 17.85
N VAL A 184 4.34 -6.65 17.67
CA VAL A 184 4.87 -7.43 16.56
C VAL A 184 5.65 -8.59 17.14
N SER A 185 5.36 -9.82 16.70
CA SER A 185 6.04 -11.02 17.16
C SER A 185 6.83 -11.66 16.03
N ILE A 186 8.03 -12.15 16.31
CA ILE A 186 8.88 -12.88 15.36
C ILE A 186 9.00 -14.36 15.75
N THR A 187 9.52 -15.19 14.85
CA THR A 187 9.59 -16.66 15.01
C THR A 187 10.33 -17.13 16.25
N GLU A 188 11.27 -16.34 16.75
CA GLU A 188 12.07 -16.67 17.93
C GLU A 188 11.28 -16.51 19.25
N GLY A 189 9.98 -16.18 19.17
CA GLY A 189 9.11 -15.95 20.32
C GLY A 189 9.24 -14.54 20.89
N GLU A 190 10.17 -13.73 20.37
CA GLU A 190 10.30 -12.33 20.76
C GLU A 190 9.07 -11.54 20.31
N THR A 191 8.51 -10.77 21.25
CA THR A 191 7.33 -9.91 21.03
C THR A 191 7.71 -8.48 21.39
N PHE A 192 7.60 -7.59 20.41
CA PHE A 192 7.88 -6.16 20.56
C PHE A 192 6.57 -5.40 20.69
N SER A 193 6.34 -4.75 21.83
CA SER A 193 5.18 -3.88 21.97
C SER A 193 5.26 -2.69 21.02
N SER A 194 4.12 -2.16 20.61
CA SER A 194 4.04 -0.96 19.76
C SER A 194 4.79 0.23 20.38
N HIS A 195 4.69 0.39 21.70
CA HIS A 195 5.42 1.40 22.45
C HIS A 195 6.95 1.17 22.41
N SER A 196 7.40 -0.09 22.53
CA SER A 196 8.82 -0.44 22.41
C SER A 196 9.37 -0.10 21.02
N LEU A 197 8.59 -0.32 19.96
CA LEU A 197 8.98 0.00 18.58
C LEU A 197 9.19 1.51 18.38
N GLN A 198 8.35 2.34 19.01
CA GLN A 198 8.47 3.80 18.97
C GLN A 198 9.69 4.35 19.73
N GLN A 199 10.17 3.64 20.75
CA GLN A 199 11.31 4.09 21.58
C GLN A 199 12.69 3.68 21.06
N THR A 200 12.76 2.97 19.93
CA THR A 200 14.01 2.37 19.42
C THR A 200 15.08 3.39 19.00
N SER A 201 14.76 4.68 18.89
CA SER A 201 15.72 5.74 18.58
C SER A 201 16.86 5.88 19.61
N ASN A 202 16.73 5.30 20.81
CA ASN A 202 17.73 5.39 21.89
C ASN A 202 18.41 4.06 22.28
N LEU A 203 18.11 2.94 21.61
CA LEU A 203 18.70 1.64 21.99
C LEU A 203 20.13 1.49 21.46
N ALA A 204 21.08 1.26 22.37
CA ALA A 204 22.52 1.09 22.08
C ALA A 204 22.86 -0.19 21.27
N SER A 205 21.86 -1.01 20.95
CA SER A 205 21.99 -2.18 20.10
C SER A 205 20.84 -2.13 19.09
N PRO A 206 21.09 -1.83 17.80
CA PRO A 206 20.05 -1.87 16.80
C PRO A 206 19.46 -3.30 16.82
N ILE A 207 18.13 -3.41 16.97
CA ILE A 207 17.40 -4.64 16.67
C ILE A 207 18.03 -5.20 15.41
N LYS A 208 18.46 -6.48 15.37
CA LYS A 208 19.09 -7.05 14.17
C LYS A 208 18.12 -6.91 13.00
N ASP A 209 18.41 -5.90 12.21
CA ASP A 209 17.38 -5.04 11.65
C ASP A 209 17.02 -5.60 10.28
N PHE A 210 15.77 -6.02 10.09
CA PHE A 210 15.28 -6.64 8.85
C PHE A 210 16.06 -7.90 8.44
N SER A 211 16.21 -8.85 9.37
CA SER A 211 16.66 -10.18 8.96
C SER A 211 15.68 -10.76 7.93
N VAL A 212 16.22 -11.52 6.97
CA VAL A 212 15.44 -12.35 6.04
C VAL A 212 14.53 -13.32 6.81
N ASP A 213 14.82 -13.55 8.10
CA ASP A 213 14.03 -14.35 9.03
C ASP A 213 12.71 -13.69 9.45
N ASN A 214 12.48 -12.40 9.13
CA ASN A 214 11.21 -11.70 9.35
C ASN A 214 10.04 -12.24 8.48
N ARG A 215 10.25 -13.31 7.72
CA ARG A 215 9.19 -14.06 7.00
C ARG A 215 8.07 -14.55 7.91
N PHE A 216 8.31 -14.63 9.22
CA PHE A 216 7.34 -15.14 10.18
C PHE A 216 6.81 -14.06 11.13
N ALA A 217 6.97 -12.78 10.76
CA ALA A 217 6.46 -11.68 11.54
C ALA A 217 4.93 -11.75 11.63
N ARG A 218 4.42 -11.64 12.86
CA ARG A 218 3.00 -11.61 13.19
C ARG A 218 2.64 -10.23 13.71
N LEU A 219 1.52 -9.69 13.28
CA LEU A 219 1.03 -8.39 13.74
C LEU A 219 -0.10 -8.60 14.73
N HIS A 220 0.10 -8.16 15.97
CA HIS A 220 -0.97 -8.11 16.96
C HIS A 220 -1.70 -6.78 16.83
N ILE A 221 -2.97 -6.83 16.43
CA ILE A 221 -3.77 -5.65 16.14
C ILE A 221 -5.02 -5.68 16.99
N HIS A 222 -5.28 -4.57 17.68
CA HIS A 222 -6.55 -4.31 18.34
C HIS A 222 -7.46 -3.55 17.38
N GLY A 223 -8.70 -4.00 17.21
CA GLY A 223 -9.68 -3.26 16.44
C GLY A 223 -11.05 -3.90 16.41
N LYS A 224 -12.02 -3.20 15.83
CA LYS A 224 -13.38 -3.71 15.66
C LYS A 224 -13.47 -4.54 14.38
N MET A 225 -14.18 -5.67 14.45
CA MET A 225 -14.40 -6.56 13.32
C MET A 225 -15.88 -6.69 12.97
N LEU A 226 -16.17 -6.81 11.68
CA LEU A 226 -17.51 -6.99 11.14
C LEU A 226 -17.57 -8.26 10.28
N LYS A 227 -18.56 -9.11 10.55
CA LYS A 227 -18.88 -10.29 9.71
C LYS A 227 -19.71 -9.84 8.51
N LEU A 228 -19.16 -9.98 7.31
CA LEU A 228 -19.82 -9.55 6.08
C LEU A 228 -20.02 -10.71 5.11
N LEU A 229 -20.97 -10.51 4.19
CA LEU A 229 -21.15 -11.41 3.06
C LEU A 229 -20.41 -10.83 1.85
N VAL A 230 -19.52 -11.63 1.28
CA VAL A 230 -18.88 -11.32 0.00
C VAL A 230 -19.72 -11.94 -1.11
N TRP A 231 -20.19 -11.11 -2.03
CA TRP A 231 -21.09 -11.55 -3.08
C TRP A 231 -20.36 -11.68 -4.43
N GLU A 232 -21.11 -11.57 -5.53
CA GLU A 232 -20.59 -11.65 -6.89
C GLU A 232 -19.71 -10.46 -7.28
N LYS A 233 -19.01 -10.62 -8.40
CA LYS A 233 -18.24 -9.53 -9.03
C LYS A 233 -19.15 -8.44 -9.56
N PHE A 234 -18.61 -7.23 -9.69
CA PHE A 234 -19.29 -6.20 -10.48
C PHE A 234 -19.29 -6.58 -11.96
N THR A 235 -20.47 -6.53 -12.58
CA THR A 235 -20.66 -6.84 -14.01
C THR A 235 -20.83 -5.60 -14.86
N ARG A 236 -21.25 -4.47 -14.26
CA ARG A 236 -21.49 -3.20 -14.93
C ARG A 236 -20.45 -2.16 -14.51
N ASP A 237 -19.84 -1.50 -15.48
CA ASP A 237 -18.90 -0.41 -15.23
C ASP A 237 -19.54 0.76 -14.46
N GLU A 238 -20.83 1.01 -14.67
CA GLU A 238 -21.61 2.03 -13.94
C GLU A 238 -21.62 1.78 -12.44
N ASP A 239 -21.75 0.52 -12.02
CA ASP A 239 -21.76 0.14 -10.61
C ASP A 239 -20.36 0.34 -10.00
N ILE A 240 -19.30 -0.01 -10.74
CA ILE A 240 -17.91 0.21 -10.33
C ILE A 240 -17.62 1.70 -10.19
N MET A 241 -18.06 2.52 -11.13
CA MET A 241 -17.89 3.97 -11.09
C MET A 241 -18.68 4.60 -9.94
N THR A 242 -19.87 4.08 -9.65
CA THR A 242 -20.67 4.49 -8.50
C THR A 242 -19.94 4.14 -7.19
N ALA A 243 -19.44 2.91 -7.05
CA ALA A 243 -18.66 2.48 -5.91
C ALA A 243 -17.39 3.33 -5.71
N CYS A 244 -16.64 3.61 -6.78
CA CYS A 244 -15.47 4.50 -6.76
C CYS A 244 -15.86 5.90 -6.25
N LYS A 245 -16.95 6.47 -6.79
CA LYS A 245 -17.41 7.81 -6.43
C LYS A 245 -17.84 7.89 -4.96
N MET A 246 -18.62 6.92 -4.48
CA MET A 246 -19.10 6.89 -3.09
C MET A 246 -17.95 6.72 -2.11
N THR A 247 -16.94 5.92 -2.47
CA THR A 247 -15.82 5.62 -1.57
C THR A 247 -14.59 6.50 -1.78
N VAL A 248 -14.69 7.52 -2.64
CA VAL A 248 -13.57 8.39 -3.05
C VAL A 248 -12.35 7.59 -3.52
N HIS A 249 -12.60 6.44 -4.15
CA HIS A 249 -11.54 5.56 -4.64
C HIS A 249 -11.12 5.92 -6.06
N ARG A 250 -9.83 5.76 -6.36
CA ARG A 250 -9.28 6.04 -7.69
C ARG A 250 -9.44 4.83 -8.61
N VAL A 251 -9.60 5.09 -9.90
CA VAL A 251 -9.94 4.09 -10.92
C VAL A 251 -8.75 3.20 -11.33
N GLU A 252 -7.56 3.42 -10.79
CA GLU A 252 -6.31 2.75 -11.22
C GLU A 252 -6.15 1.30 -10.73
N SER A 253 -7.06 0.82 -9.86
CA SER A 253 -7.04 -0.52 -9.28
C SER A 253 -7.56 -1.61 -10.23
N ALA A 254 -7.28 -2.87 -9.88
CA ALA A 254 -7.76 -4.06 -10.60
C ALA A 254 -9.28 -4.26 -10.42
N LYS A 255 -10.09 -3.37 -11.01
CA LYS A 255 -11.56 -3.32 -10.89
C LYS A 255 -12.26 -4.64 -11.24
N ASN A 256 -11.68 -5.44 -12.11
CA ASN A 256 -12.18 -6.76 -12.49
C ASN A 256 -12.12 -7.79 -11.34
N LEU A 257 -11.40 -7.48 -10.26
CA LEU A 257 -11.34 -8.27 -9.03
C LEU A 257 -12.38 -7.81 -7.99
N TRP A 258 -13.07 -6.70 -8.24
CA TRP A 258 -13.98 -6.14 -7.26
C TRP A 258 -15.23 -6.98 -7.11
N ARG A 259 -15.59 -7.24 -5.85
CA ARG A 259 -16.82 -7.94 -5.47
C ARG A 259 -17.72 -7.03 -4.67
N LYS A 260 -19.03 -7.21 -4.84
CA LYS A 260 -20.06 -6.57 -4.04
C LYS A 260 -20.00 -7.11 -2.61
N VAL A 261 -20.25 -6.26 -1.63
CA VAL A 261 -20.23 -6.64 -0.22
C VAL A 261 -21.53 -6.21 0.44
N CYS A 262 -22.10 -7.11 1.23
CA CYS A 262 -23.33 -6.86 1.97
C CYS A 262 -23.13 -7.15 3.46
N LEU A 263 -23.99 -6.57 4.30
CA LEU A 263 -24.10 -6.98 5.69
C LEU A 263 -24.68 -8.39 5.77
N TYR A 264 -24.19 -9.21 6.70
CA TYR A 264 -24.67 -10.59 6.86
C TYR A 264 -26.19 -10.64 7.14
N LEU A 265 -26.71 -9.66 7.89
CA LEU A 265 -28.13 -9.54 8.23
C LEU A 265 -28.98 -8.85 7.15
N GLN A 266 -28.36 -8.24 6.14
CA GLN A 266 -29.03 -7.45 5.10
C GLN A 266 -28.42 -7.76 3.74
N MET A 267 -28.67 -8.98 3.26
CA MET A 267 -28.07 -9.48 2.02
C MET A 267 -28.54 -8.76 0.75
N THR A 268 -29.67 -8.03 0.83
CA THR A 268 -30.28 -7.30 -0.28
C THR A 268 -29.63 -5.94 -0.56
N GLU A 269 -28.85 -5.41 0.38
CA GLU A 269 -28.24 -4.08 0.26
C GLU A 269 -26.72 -4.17 0.14
N ILE A 270 -26.19 -3.63 -0.95
CA ILE A 270 -24.75 -3.51 -1.18
C ILE A 270 -24.23 -2.37 -0.32
N CYS A 271 -23.44 -2.69 0.70
CA CYS A 271 -22.83 -1.71 1.62
C CYS A 271 -21.38 -1.35 1.26
N GLY A 272 -20.85 -1.86 0.14
CA GLY A 272 -19.53 -1.51 -0.35
C GLY A 272 -18.96 -2.47 -1.37
N TRP A 273 -17.64 -2.46 -1.49
CA TRP A 273 -16.89 -3.30 -2.41
C TRP A 273 -15.64 -3.88 -1.75
N ALA A 274 -15.19 -5.03 -2.23
CA ALA A 274 -13.99 -5.74 -1.80
C ALA A 274 -13.06 -6.01 -2.98
N SER A 275 -11.76 -5.89 -2.76
CA SER A 275 -10.72 -6.48 -3.62
C SER A 275 -10.08 -7.63 -2.86
N PHE A 276 -9.89 -8.78 -3.52
CA PHE A 276 -9.25 -9.96 -2.93
C PHE A 276 -7.94 -10.22 -3.64
N GLU A 277 -6.84 -9.96 -2.96
CA GLU A 277 -5.51 -10.11 -3.55
C GLU A 277 -4.99 -11.55 -3.41
N ASP A 278 -5.49 -12.33 -2.44
CA ASP A 278 -5.01 -13.67 -2.12
C ASP A 278 -5.40 -14.71 -3.21
N PRO A 279 -4.44 -15.28 -3.96
CA PRO A 279 -4.73 -16.29 -4.98
C PRO A 279 -5.40 -17.54 -4.41
N ASP A 280 -5.01 -17.96 -3.20
CA ASP A 280 -5.53 -19.17 -2.56
C ASP A 280 -7.00 -18.99 -2.19
N TYR A 281 -7.37 -17.77 -1.78
CA TYR A 281 -8.75 -17.41 -1.51
C TYR A 281 -9.59 -17.35 -2.79
N GLU A 282 -9.07 -16.76 -3.87
CA GLU A 282 -9.79 -16.69 -5.16
C GLU A 282 -10.15 -18.06 -5.72
N GLN A 283 -9.27 -19.05 -5.57
CA GLN A 283 -9.50 -20.42 -6.03
C GLN A 283 -10.60 -21.13 -5.21
N GLN A 284 -10.69 -20.84 -3.92
CA GLN A 284 -11.65 -21.48 -3.01
C GLN A 284 -13.05 -20.85 -3.06
N GLN A 285 -13.19 -19.64 -3.59
CA GLN A 285 -14.44 -18.87 -3.56
C GLN A 285 -15.46 -19.30 -4.65
N THR A 286 -15.48 -20.57 -5.04
CA THR A 286 -16.41 -21.11 -6.03
C THR A 286 -17.81 -21.33 -5.46
N SER A 287 -17.97 -21.45 -4.13
CA SER A 287 -19.26 -21.56 -3.46
C SER A 287 -19.68 -20.25 -2.78
N VAL A 288 -20.91 -19.81 -3.06
CA VAL A 288 -21.53 -18.66 -2.40
C VAL A 288 -22.01 -19.08 -1.02
N GLY A 289 -21.50 -18.44 0.05
CA GLY A 289 -22.15 -18.46 1.36
C GLY A 289 -21.38 -19.08 2.53
N GLU A 290 -20.26 -19.78 2.32
CA GLU A 290 -19.58 -20.52 3.41
C GLU A 290 -18.27 -19.91 3.91
N SER A 291 -17.78 -18.81 3.34
CA SER A 291 -16.50 -18.26 3.81
C SER A 291 -16.69 -17.39 5.06
N ASP A 292 -16.16 -17.83 6.21
CA ASP A 292 -16.00 -17.03 7.43
C ASP A 292 -14.99 -15.91 7.21
N VAL A 293 -15.48 -14.86 6.56
CA VAL A 293 -14.71 -13.69 6.21
C VAL A 293 -15.19 -12.53 7.06
N TYR A 294 -14.24 -11.94 7.76
CA TYR A 294 -14.43 -10.76 8.58
C TYR A 294 -13.74 -9.59 7.89
N ALA A 295 -14.05 -8.35 8.27
CA ALA A 295 -12.98 -7.35 8.20
C ALA A 295 -12.84 -6.54 9.46
N LEU A 296 -11.57 -6.25 9.67
CA LEU A 296 -11.04 -5.34 10.64
C LEU A 296 -11.16 -3.91 10.13
N VAL A 297 -11.84 -3.05 10.87
CA VAL A 297 -11.98 -1.64 10.51
C VAL A 297 -10.68 -0.89 10.82
N ASN A 298 -9.95 -0.55 9.76
CA ASN A 298 -8.64 0.07 9.87
C ASN A 298 -8.73 1.58 10.14
N SER A 299 -9.53 2.27 9.32
CA SER A 299 -9.73 3.72 9.44
C SER A 299 -11.08 4.17 8.90
N VAL A 300 -11.50 5.37 9.31
CA VAL A 300 -12.72 6.03 8.85
C VAL A 300 -12.34 7.29 8.10
N LEU A 301 -12.77 7.37 6.84
CA LEU A 301 -12.69 8.56 6.01
C LEU A 301 -13.99 9.35 6.15
N SER A 302 -13.93 10.51 6.80
CA SER A 302 -15.10 11.37 6.94
C SER A 302 -15.26 12.36 5.79
N GLY A 303 -16.52 12.64 5.44
CA GLY A 303 -16.86 13.68 4.47
C GLY A 303 -16.78 13.24 3.00
N ALA A 304 -16.93 11.95 2.71
CA ALA A 304 -17.09 11.44 1.36
C ALA A 304 -18.40 11.97 0.74
N PRO A 305 -18.43 12.37 -0.55
CA PRO A 305 -19.63 12.90 -1.19
C PRO A 305 -20.68 11.81 -1.44
N GLY A 306 -21.94 12.19 -1.64
CA GLY A 306 -23.01 11.27 -2.05
C GLY A 306 -23.93 10.79 -0.92
N GLY A 307 -23.94 11.47 0.22
CA GLY A 307 -24.73 11.07 1.39
C GLY A 307 -26.25 10.97 1.16
N HIS A 308 -26.86 11.87 0.35
CA HIS A 308 -28.31 11.88 0.14
C HIS A 308 -28.86 10.56 -0.43
N GLY A 309 -28.16 9.94 -1.40
CA GLY A 309 -28.56 8.67 -1.99
C GLY A 309 -28.43 7.47 -1.04
N LEU A 310 -27.71 7.65 0.07
CA LEU A 310 -27.52 6.67 1.14
C LEU A 310 -28.40 7.00 2.37
N GLY A 311 -29.39 7.87 2.18
CA GLY A 311 -30.34 8.31 3.21
C GLY A 311 -29.79 9.35 4.20
N TYR A 312 -28.55 9.84 4.05
CA TYR A 312 -28.01 10.88 4.95
C TYR A 312 -28.67 12.24 4.67
N PHE A 313 -28.93 13.00 5.74
CA PHE A 313 -29.43 14.37 5.62
C PHE A 313 -28.41 15.33 5.00
N THR A 314 -27.12 14.99 5.08
CA THR A 314 -26.07 15.78 4.44
C THR A 314 -25.67 15.15 3.12
N GLY A 315 -25.18 15.95 2.18
CA GLY A 315 -24.57 15.46 0.95
C GLY A 315 -23.25 14.68 1.16
N ARG A 316 -22.86 14.45 2.42
CA ARG A 316 -21.64 13.75 2.82
C ARG A 316 -21.95 12.53 3.69
N HIS A 317 -21.02 11.59 3.71
CA HIS A 317 -21.07 10.39 4.54
C HIS A 317 -19.65 9.96 4.94
N ASP A 318 -19.58 8.97 5.82
CA ASP A 318 -18.33 8.37 6.28
C ASP A 318 -18.09 7.05 5.54
N VAL A 319 -16.83 6.80 5.14
CA VAL A 319 -16.39 5.59 4.46
C VAL A 319 -15.43 4.83 5.37
N LEU A 320 -15.68 3.55 5.57
CA LEU A 320 -14.85 2.69 6.41
C LEU A 320 -13.84 1.95 5.53
N ASN A 321 -12.54 2.20 5.74
CA ASN A 321 -11.46 1.42 5.13
C ASN A 321 -11.22 0.17 5.99
N MET A 322 -11.26 -1.01 5.39
CA MET A 322 -11.11 -2.24 6.16
C MET A 322 -10.18 -3.25 5.50
N LEU A 323 -9.60 -4.09 6.36
CA LEU A 323 -8.76 -5.21 5.99
C LEU A 323 -9.56 -6.51 6.09
N PHE A 324 -9.83 -7.14 4.95
CA PHE A 324 -10.53 -8.41 4.92
C PHE A 324 -9.62 -9.54 5.38
N ILE A 325 -10.12 -10.31 6.35
CA ILE A 325 -9.37 -11.36 7.00
C ILE A 325 -10.21 -12.61 7.17
N ARG A 326 -9.55 -13.76 7.12
CA ARG A 326 -10.15 -15.08 7.31
C ARG A 326 -9.51 -15.76 8.51
N ASN A 327 -10.32 -16.44 9.31
CA ASN A 327 -9.80 -17.22 10.43
C ASN A 327 -8.87 -18.33 9.92
N ALA A 328 -7.66 -18.39 10.49
CA ALA A 328 -6.74 -19.49 10.27
C ALA A 328 -6.86 -20.50 11.41
N GLU A 329 -6.76 -20.03 12.66
CA GLU A 329 -6.89 -20.83 13.86
C GLU A 329 -7.02 -19.91 15.10
N GLY A 330 -8.08 -20.08 15.90
CA GLY A 330 -8.26 -19.28 17.12
C GLY A 330 -8.34 -17.78 16.84
N GLN A 331 -7.42 -16.99 17.40
CA GLN A 331 -7.30 -15.53 17.15
C GLN A 331 -6.33 -15.18 16.01
N ARG A 332 -5.88 -16.18 15.24
CA ARG A 332 -5.00 -15.98 14.09
C ARG A 332 -5.82 -15.83 12.82
N TYR A 333 -5.46 -14.80 12.05
CA TYR A 333 -6.16 -14.45 10.84
C TYR A 333 -5.21 -14.23 9.68
N LYS A 334 -5.60 -14.71 8.50
CA LYS A 334 -4.93 -14.42 7.24
C LYS A 334 -5.61 -13.25 6.56
N ARG A 335 -4.83 -12.31 6.02
CA ARG A 335 -5.35 -11.28 5.14
C ARG A 335 -5.68 -11.88 3.78
N VAL A 336 -6.91 -11.63 3.32
CA VAL A 336 -7.38 -12.05 1.99
C VAL A 336 -7.65 -10.89 1.04
N GLY A 337 -7.87 -9.68 1.56
CA GLY A 337 -8.34 -8.56 0.75
C GLY A 337 -8.33 -7.20 1.46
N ILE A 338 -8.73 -6.16 0.72
CA ILE A 338 -9.08 -4.85 1.28
C ILE A 338 -10.47 -4.40 0.83
N ARG A 339 -11.07 -3.45 1.53
CA ARG A 339 -12.38 -2.89 1.16
C ARG A 339 -12.64 -1.47 1.59
N ARG A 340 -13.69 -0.91 1.00
CA ARG A 340 -14.36 0.29 1.47
C ARG A 340 -15.86 0.06 1.59
N LEU A 341 -16.39 0.41 2.75
CA LEU A 341 -17.82 0.33 3.04
C LEU A 341 -18.42 1.70 3.34
N PHE A 342 -19.71 1.81 3.08
CA PHE A 342 -20.52 3.01 3.29
C PHE A 342 -21.96 2.61 3.60
N GLY A 343 -22.78 3.59 4.00
CA GLY A 343 -24.20 3.36 4.35
C GLY A 343 -24.46 3.45 5.86
N LYS A 344 -25.70 3.70 6.27
CA LYS A 344 -26.01 3.94 7.70
C LYS A 344 -25.94 2.67 8.54
N GLU A 345 -26.43 1.56 7.99
CA GLU A 345 -26.51 0.29 8.70
C GLU A 345 -25.12 -0.25 9.02
N ILE A 346 -24.15 -0.14 8.10
CA ILE A 346 -22.78 -0.57 8.38
C ILE A 346 -22.12 0.28 9.50
N HIS A 347 -22.46 1.57 9.60
CA HIS A 347 -21.98 2.43 10.67
C HIS A 347 -22.63 2.10 12.01
N LYS A 348 -23.90 1.71 12.01
CA LYS A 348 -24.61 1.23 13.19
C LYS A 348 -23.95 -0.06 13.71
N GLU A 349 -23.70 -1.03 12.84
CA GLU A 349 -22.98 -2.27 13.18
C GLU A 349 -21.56 -2.00 13.67
N TYR A 350 -20.82 -1.10 13.01
CA TYR A 350 -19.48 -0.69 13.45
C TYR A 350 -19.47 -0.04 14.85
N ARG A 351 -20.47 0.79 15.17
CA ARG A 351 -20.59 1.39 16.50
C ARG A 351 -20.92 0.34 17.56
N ALA A 352 -21.79 -0.61 17.24
CA ALA A 352 -22.18 -1.70 18.11
C ALA A 352 -21.08 -2.75 18.33
N ALA A 353 -20.17 -2.92 17.36
CA ALA A 353 -19.09 -3.90 17.45
C ALA A 353 -18.11 -3.59 18.60
N THR A 354 -17.69 -4.64 19.30
CA THR A 354 -16.66 -4.59 20.34
C THR A 354 -15.27 -4.69 19.72
N GLY A 355 -14.28 -4.01 20.30
CA GLY A 355 -12.89 -4.16 19.91
C GLY A 355 -12.33 -5.50 20.38
N GLN A 356 -11.48 -6.12 19.58
CA GLN A 356 -10.82 -7.38 19.90
C GLN A 356 -9.38 -7.39 19.41
N ASP A 357 -8.55 -8.16 20.11
CA ASP A 357 -7.15 -8.38 19.72
C ASP A 357 -7.07 -9.58 18.78
N ILE A 358 -6.40 -9.38 17.65
CA ILE A 358 -6.15 -10.42 16.66
C ILE A 358 -4.68 -10.51 16.31
N GLU A 359 -4.26 -11.67 15.80
CA GLU A 359 -2.93 -11.92 15.27
C GLU A 359 -3.02 -12.09 13.75
N LEU A 360 -2.44 -11.17 12.96
CA LEU A 360 -2.30 -11.36 11.52
C LEU A 360 -1.07 -12.20 11.22
N VAL A 361 -1.28 -13.26 10.44
CA VAL A 361 -0.26 -14.25 10.07
C VAL A 361 0.03 -14.31 8.59
#